data_AF-A0A3S0E9P7-F1
#
_entry.id   AF-A0A3S0E9P7-F1
#
_cell.length_a   1.000
_cell.length_b   1.000
_cell.length_c   1.000
_cell.angle_alpha   90.00
_cell.angle_beta   90.00
_cell.angle_gamma   90.00
#
_symmetry.space_group_name_H-M   'P 1'
#
loop_
_entity.id
_entity.type
_entity.pdbx_description
1 polymer ?
#
loop_
_entity_poly.entity_id
_entity_poly.type
_entity_poly.pdbx_seq_one_letter_code
_entity_poly.pdbx_strand_id
1 'polypeptide(L)'
;MNQANQLTPTPQKLREIANDIAKEAGISPGQVTIQANGNGGYTATVGGVSHSGSLKEVTDWARAEARRLAEESRSDDYGPGGM
;
A
#
# COMPACT_ATOMS: atom_id res chain seq x y z
N MET A 1 -0.10 19.86 -29.07
CA MET A 1 -0.86 19.51 -27.84
C MET A 1 0.15 19.09 -26.78
N ASN A 2 0.05 19.69 -25.59
CA ASN A 2 1.15 19.95 -24.65
C ASN A 2 1.73 18.69 -23.99
N GLN A 3 3.01 18.40 -24.24
CA GLN A 3 3.79 17.31 -23.62
C GLN A 3 4.43 17.75 -22.28
N ALA A 4 3.66 18.41 -21.42
CA ALA A 4 4.12 18.87 -20.10
C ALA A 4 3.37 18.19 -18.93
N ASN A 5 2.81 16.99 -19.14
CA ASN A 5 2.28 16.19 -18.05
C ASN A 5 3.45 15.50 -17.33
N GLN A 6 4.15 16.26 -16.50
CA GLN A 6 5.08 15.73 -15.50
C GLN A 6 4.31 14.77 -14.58
N LEU A 7 4.27 13.51 -14.99
CA LEU A 7 4.36 12.24 -14.24
C LEU A 7 3.76 12.16 -12.82
N THR A 8 2.76 12.96 -12.48
CA THR A 8 1.97 12.74 -11.28
C THR A 8 0.98 11.62 -11.59
N PRO A 9 1.11 10.43 -10.96
CA PRO A 9 0.19 9.34 -11.16
C PRO A 9 -1.21 9.80 -10.79
N THR A 10 -2.18 9.51 -11.66
CA THR A 10 -3.58 9.82 -11.40
C THR A 10 -4.07 9.05 -10.16
N PRO A 11 -5.11 9.54 -9.46
CA PRO A 11 -5.71 8.80 -8.33
C PRO A 11 -6.10 7.36 -8.70
N GLN A 12 -6.52 7.15 -9.96
CA GLN A 12 -6.83 5.82 -10.48
C GLN A 12 -5.59 4.92 -10.52
N LYS A 13 -4.45 5.44 -10.97
CA LYS A 13 -3.18 4.70 -11.02
C LYS A 13 -2.67 4.34 -9.64
N LEU A 14 -2.78 5.25 -8.67
CA LEU A 14 -2.43 4.99 -7.27
C LEU A 14 -3.27 3.85 -6.68
N ARG A 15 -4.56 3.81 -7.02
CA ARG A 15 -5.46 2.72 -6.61
C ARG A 15 -5.08 1.39 -7.26
N GLU A 16 -4.67 1.38 -8.53
CA GLU A 16 -4.16 0.17 -9.19
C GLU A 16 -2.91 -0.37 -8.48
N ILE A 17 -1.96 0.50 -8.12
CA ILE A 17 -0.74 0.13 -7.39
C ILE A 17 -1.09 -0.45 -6.01
N ALA A 18 -1.99 0.20 -5.27
CA ALA A 18 -2.44 -0.28 -3.97
C ALA A 18 -3.10 -1.67 -4.05
N ASN A 19 -3.95 -1.90 -5.07
CA ASN A 19 -4.59 -3.19 -5.32
C ASN A 19 -3.58 -4.28 -5.69
N ASP A 20 -2.57 -3.95 -6.48
CA ASP A 20 -1.50 -4.89 -6.86
C ASP A 20 -0.70 -5.32 -5.62
N ILE A 21 -0.27 -4.38 -4.78
CA ILE A 21 0.41 -4.65 -3.51
C ILE A 21 -0.42 -5.55 -2.61
N ALA A 22 -1.71 -5.23 -2.44
CA ALA A 22 -2.61 -6.04 -1.63
C ALA A 22 -2.74 -7.47 -2.15
N LYS A 23 -2.87 -7.62 -3.48
CA LYS A 23 -2.95 -8.92 -4.16
C LYS A 23 -1.66 -9.72 -4.03
N GLU A 24 -0.50 -9.09 -4.20
CA GLU A 24 0.81 -9.71 -4.04
C GLU A 24 1.04 -10.20 -2.60
N ALA A 25 0.60 -9.42 -1.62
CA ALA A 25 0.69 -9.79 -0.20
C ALA A 25 -0.39 -10.80 0.23
N GLY A 26 -1.48 -10.96 -0.54
CA GLY A 26 -2.60 -11.83 -0.18
C GLY A 26 -3.52 -11.22 0.89
N ILE A 27 -3.57 -9.89 0.99
CA ILE A 27 -4.48 -9.17 1.90
C ILE A 27 -5.64 -8.53 1.14
N SER A 28 -6.64 -8.04 1.87
CA SER A 28 -7.78 -7.35 1.27
C SER A 28 -7.35 -6.05 0.59
N PRO A 29 -7.80 -5.74 -0.64
CA PRO A 29 -7.45 -4.50 -1.33
C PRO A 29 -7.91 -3.23 -0.59
N GLY A 30 -8.93 -3.33 0.25
CA GLY A 30 -9.34 -2.23 1.13
C GLY A 30 -8.39 -1.94 2.30
N GLN A 31 -7.39 -2.80 2.53
CA GLN A 31 -6.37 -2.61 3.57
C GLN A 31 -5.20 -1.76 3.07
N VAL A 32 -5.06 -1.55 1.76
CA VAL A 32 -3.97 -0.75 1.17
C VAL A 32 -4.57 0.44 0.43
N THR A 33 -4.14 1.64 0.78
CA THR A 33 -4.53 2.87 0.08
C THR A 33 -3.31 3.74 -0.16
N ILE A 34 -3.20 4.35 -1.35
CA ILE A 34 -2.16 5.33 -1.67
C ILE A 34 -2.83 6.61 -2.16
N GLN A 35 -2.46 7.74 -1.55
CA GLN A 35 -3.01 9.06 -1.86
C GLN A 35 -1.87 10.04 -2.13
N ALA A 36 -2.08 10.95 -3.08
CA ALA A 36 -1.15 12.06 -3.32
C ALA A 36 -1.45 13.21 -2.35
N ASN A 37 -0.43 13.71 -1.67
CA ASN A 37 -0.49 14.94 -0.90
C ASN A 37 -0.05 16.07 -1.84
N GLY A 38 -0.81 17.16 -1.92
CA GLY A 38 -0.66 18.23 -2.92
C GLY A 38 0.74 18.89 -3.09
N ASN A 39 1.72 18.54 -2.25
CA ASN A 39 3.13 18.97 -2.34
C ASN A 39 4.03 18.00 -3.13
N GLY A 40 3.47 17.06 -3.90
CA GLY A 40 4.25 16.05 -4.64
C GLY A 40 4.73 14.88 -3.78
N GLY A 41 4.31 14.85 -2.51
CA GLY A 41 4.45 13.68 -1.63
C GLY A 41 3.27 12.73 -1.78
N TYR A 42 3.44 11.52 -1.26
CA TYR A 42 2.41 10.50 -1.25
C TYR A 42 2.27 9.97 0.17
N THR A 43 1.07 9.52 0.53
CA THR A 43 0.81 8.76 1.75
C THR A 43 0.31 7.39 1.34
N ALA A 44 0.96 6.34 1.83
CA ALA A 44 0.41 4.99 1.82
C ALA A 44 -0.15 4.65 3.20
N THR A 45 -1.27 3.95 3.25
CA THR A 45 -1.84 3.37 4.46
C THR A 45 -2.03 1.88 4.25
N VAL A 46 -1.52 1.07 5.17
CA VAL A 46 -1.64 -0.39 5.18
C VAL A 46 -2.14 -0.84 6.54
N GLY A 47 -3.30 -1.50 6.61
CA GLY A 47 -3.84 -2.02 7.87
C GLY A 47 -4.08 -0.97 8.97
N GLY A 48 -4.20 0.31 8.59
CA GLY A 48 -4.33 1.44 9.53
C GLY A 48 -3.01 2.15 9.87
N VAL A 49 -1.85 1.59 9.51
CA VAL A 49 -0.55 2.26 9.64
C VAL A 49 -0.34 3.13 8.41
N SER A 50 0.12 4.37 8.59
CA SER A 50 0.33 5.33 7.49
C SER A 50 1.79 5.77 7.38
N HIS A 51 2.30 5.86 6.16
CA HIS A 51 3.65 6.31 5.86
C HIS A 51 3.64 7.32 4.72
N SER A 52 4.41 8.40 4.87
CA SER A 52 4.46 9.50 3.90
C SER A 52 5.87 9.67 3.35
N GLY A 53 5.98 9.92 2.05
CA GLY A 53 7.27 10.08 1.38
C GLY A 53 7.12 10.25 -0.14
N SER A 54 8.18 9.94 -0.87
CA SER A 54 8.14 9.88 -2.34
C SER A 54 7.30 8.68 -2.81
N LEU A 55 6.80 8.69 -4.05
CA LEU A 55 6.01 7.57 -4.61
C LEU A 55 6.73 6.22 -4.44
N LYS A 56 8.03 6.20 -4.74
CA LYS A 56 8.85 4.99 -4.61
C LYS A 56 8.96 4.53 -3.16
N GLU A 57 9.16 5.46 -2.22
CA GLU A 57 9.31 5.15 -0.79
C GLU A 57 8.02 4.56 -0.23
N VAL A 58 6.88 5.21 -0.51
CA VAL A 58 5.59 4.72 0.00
C VAL A 58 5.17 3.40 -0.64
N THR A 59 5.53 3.16 -1.91
CA THR A 59 5.23 1.89 -2.60
C THR A 59 6.07 0.74 -2.05
N ASP A 60 7.37 0.97 -1.83
CA ASP A 60 8.29 -0.01 -1.25
C ASP A 60 7.89 -0.35 0.19
N TRP A 61 7.63 0.68 1.00
CA TRP A 61 7.12 0.53 2.36
C TRP A 61 5.78 -0.22 2.39
N ALA A 62 4.81 0.16 1.55
CA ALA A 62 3.50 -0.48 1.53
C ALA A 62 3.58 -1.97 1.16
N ARG A 63 4.52 -2.35 0.28
CA ARG A 63 4.73 -3.76 -0.06
C ARG A 63 5.31 -4.56 1.11
N ALA A 64 6.26 -3.99 1.86
CA ALA A 64 6.81 -4.62 3.05
C ALA A 64 5.75 -4.74 4.16
N GLU A 65 5.01 -3.67 4.42
CA GLU A 65 3.97 -3.63 5.45
C GLU A 65 2.79 -4.55 5.11
N ALA A 66 2.39 -4.62 3.84
CA ALA A 66 1.30 -5.50 3.40
C ALA A 66 1.66 -6.98 3.60
N ARG A 67 2.92 -7.35 3.33
CA ARG A 67 3.42 -8.71 3.60
C ARG A 67 3.42 -9.02 5.09
N ARG A 68 3.94 -8.10 5.91
CA ARG A 68 3.91 -8.22 7.37
C ARG A 68 2.48 -8.40 7.89
N LEU A 69 1.54 -7.57 7.43
CA LEU A 69 0.12 -7.68 7.81
C LEU A 69 -0.47 -9.03 7.39
N ALA A 70 -0.11 -9.56 6.21
CA ALA A 70 -0.53 -10.87 5.76
C ALA A 70 -0.01 -11.99 6.67
N GLU A 71 1.24 -11.88 7.11
CA GLU A 71 1.90 -12.82 8.04
C GLU A 71 1.28 -12.75 9.44
N GLU A 72 1.01 -11.55 9.95
CA GLU A 72 0.31 -11.33 11.23
C GLU A 72 -1.13 -11.87 11.17
N SER A 73 -1.86 -11.60 10.09
CA SER A 73 -3.23 -12.11 9.88
C SER A 73 -3.28 -13.65 9.76
N ARG A 74 -2.20 -14.27 9.27
CA ARG A 74 -2.04 -15.74 9.27
C ARG A 74 -1.68 -16.31 10.63
N SER A 75 -1.05 -15.51 11.49
CA SER A 75 -0.60 -15.95 12.82
C SER A 75 -1.71 -15.87 13.87
N ASP A 76 -2.78 -15.12 13.65
CA ASP A 76 -3.97 -15.10 14.53
C ASP A 76 -4.79 -16.41 14.44
N ASP A 77 -4.63 -17.19 13.35
CA ASP A 77 -5.12 -18.58 13.21
C ASP A 77 -4.16 -19.61 13.84
N TYR A 78 -3.09 -19.17 14.50
CA TYR A 78 -2.33 -19.98 15.45
C TYR A 78 -2.86 -19.68 16.86
N GLY A 79 -4.10 -20.09 17.12
CA GLY A 79 -4.61 -20.15 18.48
C GLY A 79 -3.65 -20.96 19.37
N PRO A 80 -3.50 -20.62 20.67
CA PRO A 80 -2.76 -21.45 21.62
C PRO A 80 -3.53 -22.76 21.83
N GLY A 81 -3.34 -23.73 20.95
CA GLY A 81 -4.20 -24.91 20.88
C GLY A 81 -3.57 -26.01 20.05
N GLY A 82 -2.43 -26.53 20.50
CA GLY A 82 -1.81 -27.69 19.87
C GLY A 82 -0.63 -28.22 20.66
N MET A 83 -0.94 -28.87 21.78
CA MET A 83 -0.13 -29.86 22.54
C MET A 83 1.28 -29.48 23.04
#